data_AF-A0A656GJ18-F1
#
_entry.id   AF-A0A656GJ18-F1
#
_cell.length_a   1.000
_cell.length_b   1.000
_cell.length_c   1.000
_cell.angle_alpha   90.00
_cell.angle_beta   90.00
_cell.angle_gamma   90.00
#
_symmetry.space_group_name_H-M   'P 1'
#
loop_
_entity.id
_entity.type
_entity.pdbx_description
1 polymer ?
#
loop_
_entity_poly.entity_id
_entity_poly.type
_entity_poly.pdbx_seq_one_letter_code
_entity_poly.pdbx_strand_id
1 'polypeptide(L)'
;MTRNPEIRPDLDEGIDRKVLSQLRNRFLSLNDGRYARALEGMSTRQQSVLTLLPLFFHVNHPLLPGYVSGGTPAGVSQYEPDTLALAEAQRLTRSFSYKVRRGNAPQPIHGLFLMGSLGTLAQAEQSDMDVWVCHDSELEPEAIAELRRKCQALEAWAATMGAEAHFF
;
A
#
# COMPACT_ATOMS: atom_id res chain seq x y z
N MET A 1 -12.19 27.55 -17.76
CA MET A 1 -11.74 26.15 -17.70
C MET A 1 -10.64 25.97 -18.74
N THR A 2 -9.39 25.82 -18.31
CA THR A 2 -8.27 25.43 -19.18
C THR A 2 -8.46 23.97 -19.59
N ARG A 3 -8.72 23.71 -20.88
CA ARG A 3 -8.76 22.34 -21.40
C ARG A 3 -7.33 21.80 -21.41
N ASN A 4 -7.04 20.81 -20.57
CA ASN A 4 -5.82 20.02 -20.71
C ASN A 4 -6.01 19.10 -21.93
N PRO A 5 -5.14 19.19 -22.96
CA PRO A 5 -5.24 18.30 -24.11
C PRO A 5 -5.03 16.85 -23.68
N GLU A 6 -5.67 15.94 -24.42
CA GLU A 6 -5.44 14.51 -24.29
C GLU A 6 -3.99 14.18 -24.64
N ILE A 7 -3.35 13.31 -23.85
CA ILE A 7 -1.99 12.84 -24.10
C ILE A 7 -2.12 11.42 -24.66
N ARG A 8 -1.76 11.22 -25.93
CA ARG A 8 -1.70 9.91 -26.59
C ARG A 8 -0.25 9.60 -26.96
N PRO A 9 0.53 8.99 -26.06
CA PRO A 9 1.89 8.59 -26.40
C PRO A 9 1.85 7.44 -27.40
N ASP A 10 2.70 7.50 -28.42
CA ASP A 10 3.02 6.34 -29.24
C ASP A 10 4.00 5.47 -28.47
N LEU A 11 3.63 4.23 -28.19
CA LEU A 11 4.46 3.32 -27.40
C LEU A 11 5.60 2.71 -28.24
N ASP A 12 5.46 2.68 -29.56
CA ASP A 12 6.44 2.11 -30.48
C ASP A 12 7.63 3.07 -30.72
N GLU A 13 7.39 4.39 -30.65
CA GLU A 13 8.42 5.43 -30.76
C GLU A 13 9.04 5.82 -29.40
N GLY A 14 8.51 5.28 -28.30
CA GLY A 14 8.89 5.62 -26.94
C GLY A 14 8.24 6.90 -26.42
N ILE A 15 8.28 7.08 -25.10
CA ILE A 15 7.59 8.20 -24.43
C ILE A 15 8.59 9.31 -24.10
N ASP A 16 8.35 10.52 -24.60
CA ASP A 16 9.13 11.69 -24.22
C ASP A 16 9.13 11.89 -22.69
N ARG A 17 10.29 12.24 -22.12
CA ARG A 17 10.47 12.34 -20.67
C ARG A 17 9.56 13.39 -20.03
N LYS A 18 9.27 14.49 -20.74
CA LYS A 18 8.36 15.55 -20.24
C LYS A 18 6.92 15.04 -20.28
N VAL A 19 6.53 14.33 -21.34
CA VAL A 19 5.23 13.67 -21.43
C VAL A 19 5.05 12.65 -20.30
N LEU A 20 6.05 11.79 -20.06
CA LEU A 20 6.02 10.81 -18.97
C LEU A 20 5.89 11.49 -17.60
N SER A 21 6.65 12.57 -17.38
CA SER A 21 6.57 13.34 -16.14
C SER A 21 5.19 13.97 -15.94
N GLN A 22 4.57 14.46 -17.02
CA GLN A 22 3.21 15.00 -16.98
C GLN A 22 2.16 13.92 -16.67
N LEU A 23 2.26 12.75 -17.30
CA LEU A 23 1.38 11.61 -17.03
C LEU A 23 1.49 11.15 -15.57
N ARG A 24 2.73 10.99 -15.07
CA ARG A 24 3.00 10.66 -13.66
C ARG A 24 2.36 11.67 -12.71
N ASN A 25 2.56 12.97 -12.93
CA ASN A 25 2.01 13.99 -12.04
C ASN A 25 0.48 14.02 -12.06
N ARG A 26 -0.15 13.82 -13.23
CA ARG A 26 -1.61 13.70 -13.33
C ARG A 26 -2.14 12.48 -12.58
N PHE A 27 -1.46 11.34 -12.73
CA PHE A 27 -1.80 10.12 -12.02
C PHE A 27 -1.70 10.32 -10.50
N LEU A 28 -0.56 10.84 -10.00
CA LEU A 28 -0.36 11.08 -8.57
C LEU A 28 -1.39 12.05 -8.00
N SER A 29 -1.68 13.16 -8.70
CA SER A 29 -2.69 14.12 -8.25
C SER A 29 -4.09 13.51 -8.14
N LEU A 30 -4.47 12.63 -9.08
CA LEU A 30 -5.73 11.90 -8.99
C LEU A 30 -5.71 10.89 -7.83
N ASN A 31 -4.60 10.19 -7.67
CA ASN A 31 -4.42 9.20 -6.60
C ASN A 31 -4.52 9.86 -5.22
N ASP A 32 -3.90 11.02 -5.01
CA ASP A 32 -3.98 11.79 -3.77
C ASP A 32 -5.42 12.22 -3.47
N GLY A 33 -6.15 12.67 -4.49
CA GLY A 33 -7.57 13.02 -4.37
C GLY A 33 -8.44 11.82 -4.01
N ARG A 34 -8.19 10.66 -4.63
CA ARG A 34 -8.89 9.40 -4.31
C ARG A 34 -8.56 8.92 -2.90
N TYR A 35 -7.29 9.00 -2.49
CA TYR A 35 -6.86 8.62 -1.14
C TYR A 35 -7.53 9.49 -0.07
N ALA A 36 -7.52 10.82 -0.25
CA ALA A 36 -8.21 11.73 0.67
C ALA A 36 -9.71 11.43 0.75
N ARG A 37 -10.36 11.22 -0.40
CA ARG A 37 -11.78 10.86 -0.48
C ARG A 37 -12.07 9.52 0.21
N ALA A 38 -11.18 8.54 0.06
CA ALA A 38 -11.31 7.24 0.71
C ALA A 38 -11.35 7.40 2.22
N LEU A 39 -10.41 8.17 2.77
CA LEU A 39 -10.33 8.45 4.21
C LEU A 39 -11.57 9.16 4.74
N GLU A 40 -12.14 10.14 4.02
CA GLU A 40 -13.38 10.83 4.42
C GLU A 40 -14.56 9.87 4.63
N GLY A 41 -14.65 8.82 3.82
CA GLY A 41 -15.69 7.80 3.91
C GLY A 41 -15.42 6.67 4.90
N MET A 42 -14.27 6.70 5.59
CA MET A 42 -13.84 5.66 6.53
C MET A 42 -13.92 6.14 7.98
N SER A 43 -14.27 5.22 8.89
CA SER A 43 -14.10 5.43 10.33
C SER A 43 -12.62 5.58 10.69
N THR A 44 -12.31 6.19 11.84
CA THR A 44 -10.91 6.36 12.29
C THR A 44 -10.14 5.04 12.33
N ARG A 45 -10.79 3.93 12.72
CA ARG A 45 -10.12 2.61 12.77
C ARG A 45 -9.79 2.08 11.37
N GLN A 46 -10.69 2.24 10.40
CA GLN A 46 -10.45 1.87 9.01
C GLN A 46 -9.38 2.77 8.37
N GLN A 47 -9.35 4.07 8.70
CA GLN A 47 -8.27 4.97 8.28
C GLN A 47 -6.91 4.52 8.81
N SER A 48 -6.83 4.06 10.07
CA SER A 48 -5.61 3.49 10.64
C SER A 48 -5.17 2.22 9.87
N VAL A 49 -6.11 1.37 9.43
CA VAL A 49 -5.79 0.21 8.57
C VAL A 49 -5.12 0.69 7.29
N LEU A 50 -5.77 1.56 6.52
CA LEU A 50 -5.24 2.05 5.24
C LEU A 50 -3.87 2.73 5.41
N THR A 51 -3.69 3.50 6.48
CA THR A 51 -2.42 4.20 6.79
C THR A 51 -1.29 3.22 7.11
N LEU A 52 -1.58 2.13 7.82
CA LEU A 52 -0.56 1.20 8.33
C LEU A 52 -0.20 0.08 7.36
N LEU A 53 -1.07 -0.25 6.39
CA LEU A 53 -0.83 -1.35 5.45
C LEU A 53 0.54 -1.28 4.76
N PRO A 54 0.97 -0.15 4.16
CA PRO A 54 2.29 -0.06 3.53
C PRO A 54 3.43 -0.36 4.50
N LEU A 55 3.34 0.11 5.75
CA LEU A 55 4.34 -0.14 6.78
C LEU A 55 4.42 -1.63 7.12
N PHE A 56 3.29 -2.33 7.22
CA PHE A 56 3.28 -3.76 7.53
C PHE A 56 3.89 -4.61 6.43
N PHE A 57 3.74 -4.25 5.16
CA PHE A 57 4.47 -4.89 4.06
C PHE A 57 5.96 -4.48 4.02
N HIS A 58 6.29 -3.28 4.49
CA HIS A 58 7.66 -2.78 4.47
C HIS A 58 8.53 -3.34 5.61
N VAL A 59 7.95 -3.57 6.79
CA VAL A 59 8.66 -4.03 8.01
C VAL A 59 8.16 -5.40 8.43
N ASN A 60 9.05 -6.40 8.45
CA ASN A 60 8.77 -7.70 9.06
C ASN A 60 9.20 -7.66 10.54
N HIS A 61 8.25 -7.56 11.48
CA HIS A 61 8.57 -7.42 12.90
C HIS A 61 7.55 -8.16 13.78
N PRO A 62 7.98 -8.94 14.81
CA PRO A 62 7.09 -9.77 15.63
C PRO A 62 5.95 -9.04 16.37
N LEU A 63 6.11 -7.74 16.57
CA LEU A 63 5.12 -6.89 17.22
C LEU A 63 4.06 -6.33 16.27
N LEU A 64 4.28 -6.41 14.95
CA LEU A 64 3.36 -5.85 13.96
C LEU A 64 2.38 -6.92 13.48
N PRO A 65 1.13 -6.53 13.15
CA PRO A 65 0.19 -7.40 12.44
C PRO A 65 0.81 -7.98 11.16
N GLY A 66 0.40 -9.20 10.82
CA GLY A 66 0.90 -9.88 9.62
C GLY A 66 2.27 -10.55 9.78
N TYR A 67 2.92 -10.46 10.94
CA TYR A 67 4.15 -11.23 11.17
C TYR A 67 3.87 -12.74 11.17
N VAL A 68 4.62 -13.48 10.36
CA VAL A 68 4.53 -14.95 10.27
C VAL A 68 5.82 -15.58 10.78
N SER A 69 6.97 -15.19 10.21
CA SER A 69 8.29 -15.67 10.61
C SER A 69 9.36 -14.61 10.33
N GLY A 70 10.59 -14.85 10.80
CA GLY A 70 11.72 -13.97 10.45
C GLY A 70 12.07 -13.97 8.97
N GLY A 71 11.65 -14.99 8.22
CA GLY A 71 11.89 -15.14 6.77
C GLY A 71 10.79 -14.57 5.88
N THR A 72 9.70 -14.05 6.44
CA THR A 72 8.60 -13.49 5.65
C THR A 72 9.08 -12.31 4.80
N PRO A 73 8.78 -12.27 3.48
CA PRO A 73 9.15 -11.16 2.63
C PRO A 73 8.62 -9.83 3.16
N ALA A 74 9.49 -8.82 3.13
CA ALA A 74 9.15 -7.45 3.45
C ALA A 74 10.10 -6.49 2.78
N GLY A 75 9.62 -5.27 2.58
CA GLY A 75 10.33 -4.19 1.94
C GLY A 75 9.58 -3.76 0.71
N VAL A 76 8.86 -2.65 0.85
CA VAL A 76 8.14 -2.00 -0.26
C VAL A 76 9.12 -1.08 -0.99
N SER A 77 9.23 -1.25 -2.29
CA SER A 77 10.08 -0.44 -3.17
C SER A 77 9.69 1.04 -3.10
N GLN A 78 10.70 1.91 -2.92
CA GLN A 78 10.52 3.37 -2.88
C GLN A 78 9.52 3.89 -1.82
N TYR A 79 9.23 3.08 -0.79
CA TYR A 79 8.41 3.49 0.33
C TYR A 79 9.30 3.77 1.55
N GLU A 80 9.09 4.94 2.14
CA GLU A 80 9.55 5.27 3.49
C GLU A 80 8.34 5.67 4.32
N PRO A 81 8.16 5.11 5.54
CA PRO A 81 7.03 5.48 6.37
C PRO A 81 7.15 6.93 6.83
N ASP A 82 6.07 7.68 6.66
CA ASP A 82 5.99 9.06 7.14
C ASP A 82 5.75 9.13 8.66
N THR A 83 5.75 10.34 9.21
CA THR A 83 5.53 10.56 10.63
C THR A 83 4.16 10.09 11.12
N LEU A 84 3.14 10.09 10.25
CA LEU A 84 1.79 9.65 10.61
C LEU A 84 1.74 8.13 10.75
N ALA A 85 2.26 7.40 9.76
CA ALA A 85 2.35 5.94 9.80
C ALA A 85 3.16 5.45 11.01
N LEU A 86 4.27 6.11 11.33
CA LEU A 86 5.08 5.78 12.51
C LEU A 86 4.35 6.05 13.83
N ALA A 87 3.61 7.17 13.92
CA ALA A 87 2.81 7.48 15.10
C ALA A 87 1.64 6.49 15.29
N GLU A 88 0.95 6.12 14.21
CA GLU A 88 -0.11 5.11 14.25
C GLU A 88 0.45 3.73 14.66
N ALA A 89 1.63 3.36 14.17
CA ALA A 89 2.27 2.10 14.53
C ALA A 89 2.63 2.05 16.02
N GLN A 90 3.11 3.16 16.59
CA GLN A 90 3.38 3.28 18.02
C GLN A 90 2.10 3.28 18.87
N ARG A 91 1.00 3.84 18.36
CA ARG A 91 -0.32 3.76 19.02
C ARG A 91 -0.81 2.32 19.08
N LEU A 92 -0.62 1.56 18.00
CA LEU A 92 -0.97 0.15 17.95
C LEU A 92 -0.05 -0.70 18.84
N THR A 93 1.24 -0.40 18.87
CA THR A 93 2.22 -1.16 19.67
C THR A 93 3.27 -0.24 20.28
N ARG A 94 3.10 0.14 21.55
CA ARG A 94 3.93 1.14 22.24
C ARG A 94 5.43 0.83 22.28
N SER A 95 5.80 -0.45 22.28
CA SER A 95 7.19 -0.90 22.27
C SER A 95 7.80 -1.01 20.88
N PHE A 96 7.03 -0.77 19.82
CA PHE A 96 7.55 -0.73 18.47
C PHE A 96 8.38 0.54 18.23
N SER A 97 9.59 0.35 17.70
CA SER A 97 10.47 1.41 17.25
C SER A 97 10.94 1.10 15.84
N TYR A 98 10.62 1.99 14.91
CA TYR A 98 11.03 1.83 13.52
C TYR A 98 12.54 1.98 13.39
N LYS A 99 13.16 1.02 12.71
CA LYS A 99 14.56 1.06 12.32
C LYS A 99 14.63 1.14 10.81
N VAL A 100 15.18 2.25 10.33
CA VAL A 100 15.42 2.47 8.90
C VAL A 100 16.19 1.30 8.32
N ARG A 101 15.73 0.79 7.17
CA ARG A 101 16.43 -0.24 6.42
C ARG A 101 17.79 0.30 5.97
N ARG A 102 18.87 -0.40 6.31
CA ARG A 102 20.24 0.02 5.98
C ARG A 102 20.74 -0.72 4.74
N GLY A 103 21.52 -0.01 3.92
CA GLY A 103 22.12 -0.55 2.70
C GLY A 103 21.09 -0.94 1.65
N ASN A 104 21.47 -1.85 0.75
CA ASN A 104 20.59 -2.37 -0.31
C ASN A 104 19.78 -3.57 0.20
N ALA A 105 19.07 -3.40 1.32
CA ALA A 105 18.19 -4.44 1.83
C ALA A 105 17.15 -4.82 0.77
N PRO A 106 16.86 -6.11 0.53
CA PRO A 106 15.89 -6.53 -0.49
C PRO A 106 14.53 -5.85 -0.31
N GLN A 107 13.95 -5.37 -1.41
CA GLN A 107 12.61 -4.76 -1.46
C GLN A 107 11.70 -5.59 -2.37
N PRO A 108 11.38 -6.85 -1.99
CA PRO A 108 10.68 -7.79 -2.85
C PRO A 108 9.21 -7.41 -3.09
N ILE A 109 8.68 -6.37 -2.45
CA ILE A 109 7.33 -5.86 -2.72
C ILE A 109 7.49 -4.63 -3.62
N HIS A 110 7.15 -4.77 -4.90
CA HIS A 110 7.27 -3.73 -5.91
C HIS A 110 6.18 -2.67 -5.81
N GLY A 111 4.99 -3.05 -5.34
CA GLY A 111 3.89 -2.11 -5.20
C GLY A 111 2.70 -2.67 -4.43
N LEU A 112 1.92 -1.76 -3.87
CA LEU A 112 0.63 -2.02 -3.27
C LEU A 112 -0.39 -1.14 -3.98
N PHE A 113 -1.45 -1.72 -4.52
CA PHE A 113 -2.46 -0.97 -5.25
C PHE A 113 -3.83 -1.22 -4.63
N LEU A 114 -4.42 -0.15 -4.11
CA LEU A 114 -5.81 -0.17 -3.65
C LEU A 114 -6.72 -0.14 -4.87
N MET A 115 -7.54 -1.17 -5.00
CA MET A 115 -8.50 -1.37 -6.08
C MET A 115 -9.93 -1.16 -5.56
N GLY A 116 -10.89 -1.25 -6.48
CA GLY A 116 -12.30 -1.21 -6.15
C GLY A 116 -12.88 0.20 -6.03
N SER A 117 -13.91 0.32 -5.20
CA SER A 117 -14.76 1.52 -5.11
C SER A 117 -14.15 2.64 -4.27
N LEU A 118 -13.13 2.35 -3.44
CA LEU A 118 -12.56 3.32 -2.50
C LEU A 118 -11.97 4.55 -3.19
N GLY A 119 -12.31 5.72 -2.66
CA GLY A 119 -11.92 7.01 -3.23
C GLY A 119 -12.67 7.39 -4.50
N THR A 120 -13.64 6.60 -4.94
CA THR A 120 -14.47 6.88 -6.12
C THR A 120 -15.87 7.36 -5.71
N LEU A 121 -16.68 7.76 -6.70
CA LEU A 121 -18.10 8.08 -6.48
C LEU A 121 -18.94 6.86 -6.05
N ALA A 122 -18.43 5.65 -6.26
CA ALA A 122 -19.11 4.41 -5.91
C ALA A 122 -18.76 3.90 -4.50
N GLN A 123 -17.92 4.62 -3.74
CA GLN A 123 -17.63 4.25 -2.35
C GLN A 123 -18.89 4.35 -1.50
N ALA A 124 -19.17 3.27 -0.77
CA ALA A 124 -20.22 3.17 0.24
C ALA A 124 -19.60 2.89 1.61
N GLU A 125 -20.40 3.02 2.67
CA GLU A 125 -19.96 2.78 4.06
C GLU A 125 -19.45 1.34 4.27
N GLN A 126 -20.03 0.37 3.55
CA GLN A 126 -19.63 -1.04 3.59
C GLN A 126 -18.66 -1.43 2.46
N SER A 127 -17.96 -0.48 1.83
CA SER A 127 -16.95 -0.83 0.82
C SER A 127 -15.75 -1.53 1.45
N ASP A 128 -15.33 -2.61 0.82
CA ASP A 128 -14.13 -3.39 1.12
C ASP A 128 -12.86 -2.72 0.59
N MET A 129 -11.72 -3.17 1.12
CA MET A 129 -10.38 -2.76 0.73
C MET A 129 -9.71 -3.88 -0.08
N ASP A 130 -9.88 -3.85 -1.40
CA ASP A 130 -9.15 -4.74 -2.30
C ASP A 130 -7.74 -4.22 -2.54
N VAL A 131 -6.71 -5.00 -2.18
CA VAL A 131 -5.31 -4.59 -2.33
C VAL A 131 -4.55 -5.60 -3.16
N TRP A 132 -4.00 -5.17 -4.30
CA TRP A 132 -3.02 -5.96 -5.04
C TRP A 132 -1.64 -5.81 -4.42
N VAL A 133 -1.02 -6.94 -4.09
CA VAL A 133 0.34 -7.01 -3.53
C VAL A 133 1.29 -7.49 -4.63
N CYS A 134 1.85 -6.54 -5.39
CA CYS A 134 2.79 -6.83 -6.44
C CYS A 134 4.17 -7.12 -5.84
N HIS A 135 4.62 -8.36 -5.92
CA HIS A 135 5.93 -8.79 -5.44
C HIS A 135 6.87 -9.15 -6.59
N ASP A 136 8.14 -9.38 -6.26
CA ASP A 136 9.15 -9.86 -7.19
C ASP A 136 8.76 -11.24 -7.75
N SER A 137 8.79 -11.39 -9.07
CA SER A 137 8.48 -12.63 -9.77
C SER A 137 9.49 -13.74 -9.48
N GLU A 138 10.68 -13.37 -9.01
CA GLU A 138 11.74 -14.31 -8.62
C GLU A 138 11.63 -14.79 -7.17
N LEU A 139 10.57 -14.43 -6.43
CA LEU A 139 10.34 -14.98 -5.09
C LEU A 139 10.13 -16.50 -5.15
N GLU A 140 10.89 -17.21 -4.33
CA GLU A 140 10.74 -18.66 -4.17
C GLU A 140 9.34 -19.04 -3.67
N PRO A 141 8.83 -20.23 -4.02
CA PRO A 141 7.48 -20.67 -3.64
C PRO A 141 7.20 -20.59 -2.13
N GLU A 142 8.18 -20.89 -1.29
CA GLU A 142 8.07 -20.80 0.17
C GLU A 142 7.91 -19.34 0.64
N ALA A 143 8.61 -18.40 0.00
CA ALA A 143 8.51 -16.97 0.29
C ALA A 143 7.13 -16.42 -0.14
N ILE A 144 6.61 -16.88 -1.28
CA ILE A 144 5.24 -16.57 -1.72
C ILE A 144 4.22 -17.12 -0.72
N ALA A 145 4.41 -18.35 -0.21
CA ALA A 145 3.53 -18.93 0.80
C ALA A 145 3.56 -18.16 2.13
N GLU A 146 4.75 -17.72 2.58
CA GLU A 146 4.90 -16.81 3.73
C GLU A 146 4.17 -15.49 3.52
N LEU A 147 4.31 -14.87 2.34
CA LEU A 147 3.63 -13.62 2.00
C LEU A 147 2.11 -13.79 1.99
N ARG A 148 1.59 -14.89 1.45
CA ARG A 148 0.15 -15.23 1.50
C ARG A 148 -0.36 -15.40 2.93
N ARG A 149 0.39 -16.07 3.81
CA ARG A 149 0.04 -16.18 5.24
C ARG A 149 0.02 -14.81 5.92
N LYS A 150 0.97 -13.94 5.57
CA LYS A 150 0.99 -12.55 6.05
C LYS A 150 -0.23 -11.79 5.60
N CYS A 151 -0.63 -11.89 4.33
CA CYS A 151 -1.87 -11.32 3.82
C CYS A 151 -3.08 -11.78 4.65
N GLN A 152 -3.27 -13.08 4.84
CA GLN A 152 -4.38 -13.64 5.64
C GLN A 152 -4.39 -13.11 7.09
N ALA A 153 -3.22 -12.99 7.71
CA ALA A 153 -3.11 -12.42 9.06
C ALA A 153 -3.45 -10.91 9.08
N LEU A 154 -3.15 -10.18 8.00
CA LEU A 154 -3.53 -8.78 7.83
C LEU A 154 -5.04 -8.62 7.57
N GLU A 155 -5.68 -9.52 6.82
CA GLU A 155 -7.15 -9.54 6.63
C GLU A 155 -7.85 -9.73 7.97
N ALA A 156 -7.40 -10.73 8.75
CA ALA A 156 -7.93 -10.98 10.08
C ALA A 156 -7.75 -9.77 11.01
N TRP A 157 -6.58 -9.14 10.99
CA TRP A 157 -6.33 -7.93 11.77
C TRP A 157 -7.21 -6.75 11.32
N ALA A 158 -7.32 -6.50 10.01
CA ALA A 158 -8.17 -5.44 9.46
C ALA A 158 -9.63 -5.62 9.89
N ALA A 159 -10.13 -6.86 9.90
CA ALA A 159 -11.47 -7.17 10.39
C ALA A 159 -11.68 -6.76 11.87
N THR A 160 -10.66 -6.93 12.73
CA THR A 160 -10.73 -6.44 14.13
C THR A 160 -10.82 -4.91 14.24
N MET A 161 -10.36 -4.21 13.22
CA MET A 161 -10.43 -2.75 13.08
C MET A 161 -11.71 -2.28 12.38
N GLY A 162 -12.61 -3.21 12.01
CA GLY A 162 -13.83 -2.90 11.27
C GLY A 162 -13.61 -2.61 9.79
N ALA A 163 -12.46 -3.00 9.24
CA ALA A 163 -12.18 -2.94 7.81
C ALA A 163 -12.30 -4.34 7.20
N GLU A 164 -13.11 -4.50 6.15
CA GLU A 164 -13.05 -5.68 5.31
C GLU A 164 -11.95 -5.46 4.28
N ALA A 165 -10.88 -6.25 4.33
CA ALA A 165 -9.74 -6.14 3.42
C ALA A 165 -9.45 -7.50 2.78
N HIS A 166 -9.10 -7.47 1.50
CA HIS A 166 -8.77 -8.65 0.70
C HIS A 166 -7.46 -8.38 -0.04
N PHE A 167 -6.49 -9.29 0.05
CA PHE A 167 -5.20 -9.13 -0.65
C PHE A 167 -5.06 -10.13 -1.80
N PHE A 168 -4.67 -9.63 -2.96
CA PHE A 168 -4.48 -10.41 -4.20
C PHE A 168 -3.03 -10.38 -4.68
#